data_AF-A0A4Z1CTK7-F1
#
_entry.id   AF-A0A4Z1CTK7-F1
#
_cell.length_a   1.000
_cell.length_b   1.000
_cell.length_c   1.000
_cell.angle_alpha   90.00
_cell.angle_beta   90.00
_cell.angle_gamma   90.00
#
_symmetry.space_group_name_H-M   'P 1'
#
loop_
_entity.id
_entity.type
_entity.pdbx_description
1 polymer ?
#
loop_
_entity_poly.entity_id
_entity_poly.type
_entity_poly.pdbx_seq_one_letter_code
_entity_poly.pdbx_strand_id
1 'polypeptide(L)'
;MTATPDKGMLTITHTRADGTLMEGSSKGDGVYELIRPLGWRSFRSLGMLGIQQSRDKAAKRWNIDAAAKVLREHGWTVEIEIDEDTRRSFAEAEAEKYERAEARVERFGEHASNATGRSEAARRRGDQIAEGIPFGQPILVGHHSEARARRDQQRIDNSLRTYVEESRKAGYWAAREAASAAYKAFRRDPGRTLRRIEKLEVDARRVEKWLAGQSAGGYTRSDTDELHRREAEIAEQLAYWREVIAEAERRGFKVWGPADFSKGDFVNTGGTWYQVQRVNKKTLTIPHIHGGVGVPVLRKAPADKTRGGYTIPYDSVRGWASAEDIARLEAAEAEPEAERTVCPHCVRVADGQKRFSEARGMCTVCGHARPKNFKEAPAPAPADTEQAATAETPPVEEPEPAPAGETCPMCHSDRWDAAARRCPHCHHAPGGEPAPAPAPAAREEWTEGPALVFIASKGGRRTRKRALWAVTRKEAQALCGDPRTSGRSYMLTWTERPGVEGVDWQWVPDNGSLDAVLSDLGVTPRRVWAAPEPVAP
;
A
#
# COMPACT_ATOMS: atom_id res chain seq x y z
N MET A 1 13.39 -5.85 58.89
CA MET A 1 14.08 -6.46 57.74
C MET A 1 13.20 -7.58 57.24
N THR A 2 12.22 -7.27 56.39
CA THR A 2 11.37 -8.29 55.76
C THR A 2 12.21 -9.01 54.71
N ALA A 3 12.39 -10.32 54.89
CA ALA A 3 13.08 -11.16 53.94
C ALA A 3 12.45 -10.97 52.56
N THR A 4 13.24 -10.45 51.60
CA THR A 4 12.88 -10.50 50.19
C THR A 4 12.59 -11.95 49.87
N PRO A 5 11.41 -12.31 49.31
CA PRO A 5 11.15 -13.70 48.94
C PRO A 5 12.29 -14.18 48.03
N ASP A 6 12.79 -15.40 48.27
CA ASP A 6 13.80 -16.00 47.39
C ASP A 6 13.27 -15.97 45.96
N LYS A 7 13.91 -15.14 45.14
CA LYS A 7 13.53 -14.98 43.75
C LYS A 7 14.00 -16.21 42.98
N GLY A 8 13.15 -16.67 42.07
CA GLY A 8 13.37 -17.89 41.33
C GLY A 8 14.57 -17.85 40.37
N MET A 9 14.75 -18.95 39.65
CA MET A 9 15.72 -19.07 38.56
C MET A 9 15.06 -18.65 37.25
N LEU A 10 15.77 -17.86 36.45
CA LEU A 10 15.41 -17.44 35.11
C LEU A 10 16.44 -17.98 34.12
N THR A 11 15.99 -18.50 32.99
CA THR A 11 16.89 -18.97 31.93
C THR A 11 16.67 -18.13 30.69
N ILE A 12 17.74 -17.51 30.17
CA ILE A 12 17.74 -16.81 28.89
C ILE A 12 18.39 -17.72 27.85
N THR A 13 17.59 -18.27 26.96
CA THR A 13 18.05 -19.14 25.88
C THR A 13 18.06 -18.36 24.57
N HIS A 14 19.12 -18.53 23.78
CA HIS A 14 19.17 -18.07 22.40
C HIS A 14 19.63 -19.17 21.46
N THR A 15 18.79 -19.48 20.48
CA THR A 15 19.17 -20.17 19.26
C THR A 15 18.91 -19.26 18.06
N ARG A 16 19.60 -19.46 16.93
CA ARG A 16 19.21 -18.76 15.69
C ARG A 16 17.85 -19.23 15.19
N ALA A 17 17.48 -20.49 15.45
CA ALA A 17 16.20 -21.07 15.06
C ALA A 17 15.00 -20.43 15.78
N ASP A 18 15.11 -20.12 17.08
CA ASP A 18 13.99 -19.66 17.91
C ASP A 18 14.10 -18.18 18.31
N GLY A 19 15.32 -17.63 18.28
CA GLY A 19 15.64 -16.30 18.76
C GLY A 19 15.93 -16.29 20.26
N THR A 20 15.89 -15.10 20.87
CA THR A 20 16.15 -14.91 22.31
C THR A 20 14.85 -14.97 23.09
N LEU A 21 14.74 -15.94 23.98
CA LEU A 21 13.59 -16.20 24.85
C LEU A 21 14.03 -16.28 26.32
N MET A 22 13.09 -16.05 27.23
CA MET A 22 13.31 -16.14 28.67
C MET A 22 12.24 -17.01 29.32
N GLU A 23 12.71 -17.98 30.09
CA GLU A 23 11.95 -18.94 30.88
C GLU A 23 12.04 -18.62 32.38
N GLY A 24 11.09 -19.16 33.15
CA GLY A 24 11.01 -18.96 34.60
C GLY A 24 10.28 -17.68 35.05
N SER A 25 9.93 -16.79 34.12
CA SER A 25 9.12 -15.60 34.42
C SER A 25 7.62 -15.87 34.34
N SER A 26 6.85 -15.26 35.25
CA SER A 26 5.39 -15.34 35.31
C SER A 26 4.77 -13.95 35.42
N LYS A 27 3.50 -13.82 35.00
CA LYS A 27 2.82 -12.51 35.05
C LYS A 27 2.71 -12.01 36.50
N GLY A 28 3.32 -10.86 36.79
CA GLY A 28 3.27 -10.22 38.10
C GLY A 28 4.50 -10.43 38.98
N ASP A 29 5.52 -11.14 38.47
CA ASP A 29 6.82 -11.34 39.15
C ASP A 29 7.74 -10.10 39.13
N GLY A 30 7.39 -9.06 38.37
CA GLY A 30 8.18 -7.84 38.20
C GLY A 30 9.34 -7.96 37.21
N VAL A 31 9.60 -9.13 36.62
CA VAL A 31 10.70 -9.36 35.67
C VAL A 31 10.51 -8.53 34.42
N TYR A 32 9.30 -8.54 33.85
CA TYR A 32 9.00 -7.81 32.62
C TYR A 32 9.19 -6.30 32.80
N GLU A 33 8.79 -5.74 33.93
CA GLU A 33 8.91 -4.32 34.26
C GLU A 33 10.38 -3.88 34.29
N LEU A 34 11.29 -4.75 34.76
CA LEU A 34 12.73 -4.50 34.81
C LEU A 34 13.38 -4.51 33.42
N ILE A 35 13.02 -5.46 32.55
CA ILE A 35 13.69 -5.64 31.25
C ILE A 35 12.98 -4.97 30.07
N ARG A 36 11.72 -4.54 30.23
CA ARG A 36 10.96 -3.80 29.21
C ARG A 36 11.69 -2.55 28.69
N PRO A 37 12.36 -1.72 29.53
CA PRO A 37 13.15 -0.59 29.06
C PRO A 37 14.30 -0.98 28.12
N LEU A 38 14.85 -2.20 28.26
CA LEU A 38 15.90 -2.75 27.40
C LEU A 38 15.37 -3.27 26.04
N GLY A 39 14.07 -3.13 25.79
CA GLY A 39 13.43 -3.51 24.53
C GLY A 39 12.85 -4.92 24.50
N TRP A 40 12.83 -5.62 25.64
CA TRP A 40 12.16 -6.92 25.76
C TRP A 40 10.64 -6.78 25.64
N ARG A 41 10.00 -7.85 25.15
CA ARG A 41 8.57 -7.92 24.86
C ARG A 41 7.99 -9.22 25.37
N SER A 42 6.72 -9.18 25.75
CA SER A 42 5.93 -10.39 26.00
C SER A 42 5.38 -10.93 24.67
N PHE A 43 5.64 -12.20 24.40
CA PHE A 43 5.12 -12.93 23.25
C PHE A 43 3.91 -13.76 23.67
N ARG A 44 2.71 -13.20 23.50
CA ARG A 44 1.46 -13.84 23.95
C ARG A 44 1.25 -15.26 23.41
N SER A 45 1.71 -15.54 22.20
CA SER A 45 1.59 -16.87 21.58
C SER A 45 2.51 -17.92 22.20
N LEU A 46 3.63 -17.50 22.79
CA LEU A 46 4.61 -18.38 23.43
C LEU A 46 4.48 -18.38 24.95
N GLY A 47 3.77 -17.40 25.53
CA GLY A 47 3.70 -17.22 26.98
C GLY A 47 5.00 -16.71 27.61
N MET A 48 6.01 -16.35 26.80
CA MET A 48 7.36 -16.01 27.24
C MET A 48 7.70 -14.53 27.04
N LEU A 49 8.78 -14.09 27.70
CA LEU A 49 9.46 -12.83 27.39
C LEU A 49 10.58 -13.08 26.36
N GLY A 50 10.85 -12.12 25.50
CA GLY A 50 11.94 -12.26 24.54
C GLY A 50 12.26 -10.98 23.77
N ILE A 51 13.26 -11.09 22.89
CA ILE A 51 13.70 -9.97 22.05
C ILE A 51 13.05 -10.08 20.67
N GLN A 52 12.31 -9.05 20.26
CA GLN A 52 11.66 -9.03 18.96
C GLN A 52 12.69 -9.04 17.81
N GLN A 53 12.38 -9.77 16.73
CA GLN A 53 13.25 -9.90 15.54
C GLN A 53 14.66 -10.43 15.84
N SER A 54 14.79 -11.32 16.84
CA SER A 54 16.03 -12.03 17.18
C SER A 54 16.20 -13.36 16.44
N ARG A 55 15.09 -14.02 16.09
CA ARG A 55 15.08 -15.23 15.24
C ARG A 55 15.78 -14.99 13.90
N ASP A 56 16.51 -16.00 13.42
CA ASP A 56 17.38 -16.00 12.23
C ASP A 56 18.57 -15.03 12.29
N LYS A 57 19.04 -14.69 13.50
CA LYS A 57 20.16 -13.76 13.70
C LYS A 57 21.02 -14.17 14.88
N ALA A 58 22.27 -13.71 14.87
CA ALA A 58 23.18 -13.83 16.01
C ALA A 58 22.58 -13.28 17.32
N ALA A 59 23.03 -13.86 18.43
CA ALA A 59 22.68 -13.41 19.77
C ALA A 59 23.06 -11.95 19.94
N LYS A 60 22.11 -11.13 20.38
CA LYS A 60 22.40 -9.76 20.84
C LYS A 60 22.98 -9.81 22.24
N ARG A 61 24.21 -10.35 22.37
CA ARG A 61 24.88 -10.58 23.67
C ARG A 61 24.81 -9.37 24.58
N TRP A 62 25.14 -8.18 24.06
CA TRP A 62 25.02 -6.93 24.83
C TRP A 62 23.64 -6.67 25.46
N ASN A 63 22.54 -7.08 24.81
CA ASN A 63 21.18 -6.89 25.32
C ASN A 63 20.81 -8.00 26.31
N ILE A 64 21.22 -9.23 26.02
CA ILE A 64 21.08 -10.39 26.92
C ILE A 64 21.84 -10.11 28.23
N ASP A 65 23.10 -9.69 28.13
CA ASP A 65 23.97 -9.38 29.27
C ASP A 65 23.42 -8.20 30.08
N ALA A 66 22.90 -7.16 29.42
CA ALA A 66 22.27 -6.04 30.10
C ALA A 66 21.01 -6.47 30.87
N ALA A 67 20.18 -7.33 30.30
CA ALA A 67 18.99 -7.85 30.97
C ALA A 67 19.37 -8.76 32.15
N ALA A 68 20.31 -9.68 31.95
CA ALA A 68 20.81 -10.56 33.00
C ALA A 68 21.42 -9.76 34.15
N LYS A 69 22.18 -8.70 33.85
CA LYS A 69 22.74 -7.79 34.87
C LYS A 69 21.64 -7.16 35.72
N VAL A 70 20.65 -6.51 35.09
CA VAL A 70 19.54 -5.87 35.81
C VAL A 70 18.79 -6.89 36.68
N LEU A 71 18.50 -8.08 36.14
CA LEU A 71 17.77 -9.09 36.88
C LEU A 71 18.55 -9.62 38.09
N ARG A 72 19.87 -9.86 37.94
CA ARG A 72 20.75 -10.27 39.03
C ARG A 72 20.89 -9.20 40.11
N GLU A 73 21.00 -7.92 39.73
CA GLU A 73 21.00 -6.79 40.68
C GLU A 73 19.71 -6.73 41.51
N HIS A 74 18.60 -7.17 40.93
CA HIS A 74 17.33 -7.30 41.61
C HIS A 74 17.14 -8.66 42.31
N GLY A 75 18.17 -9.49 42.43
CA GLY A 75 18.17 -10.72 43.23
C GLY A 75 17.66 -11.97 42.51
N TRP A 76 17.42 -11.93 41.19
CA TRP A 76 17.10 -13.13 40.41
C TRP A 76 18.37 -13.92 40.07
N THR A 77 18.28 -15.25 40.09
CA THR A 77 19.32 -16.10 39.51
C THR A 77 19.06 -16.20 38.01
N VAL A 78 20.05 -15.83 37.18
CA VAL A 78 19.90 -15.84 35.71
C VAL A 78 20.96 -16.73 35.07
N GLU A 79 20.51 -17.76 34.38
CA GLU A 79 21.30 -18.60 33.49
C GLU A 79 21.18 -18.10 32.04
N ILE A 80 22.28 -18.18 31.28
CA ILE A 80 22.33 -17.74 29.89
C ILE A 80 22.88 -18.88 29.05
N GLU A 81 22.08 -19.35 28.11
CA GLU A 81 22.42 -20.41 27.16
C GLU A 81 22.39 -19.84 25.75
N ILE A 82 23.50 -19.92 25.03
CA ILE A 82 23.61 -19.40 23.66
C ILE A 82 24.16 -20.51 22.77
N ASP A 83 23.34 -20.94 21.83
CA ASP A 83 23.69 -21.86 20.76
C ASP A 83 23.52 -21.14 19.41
N GLU A 84 24.63 -20.79 18.78
CA GLU A 84 24.63 -20.09 17.49
C GLU A 84 24.51 -21.05 16.28
N ASP A 85 24.67 -22.35 16.51
CA ASP A 85 24.74 -23.37 15.47
C ASP A 85 23.37 -24.00 15.21
N THR A 86 22.49 -24.05 16.22
CA THR A 86 21.08 -24.40 16.04
C THR A 86 20.35 -23.29 15.28
N ARG A 87 20.22 -23.52 13.97
CA ARG A 87 19.53 -22.64 13.02
C ARG A 87 18.68 -23.45 12.06
N ARG A 88 17.74 -22.75 11.42
CA ARG A 88 17.07 -23.23 10.22
C ARG A 88 17.78 -22.74 8.96
N SER A 89 17.54 -23.41 7.84
CA SER A 89 18.04 -22.96 6.55
C SER A 89 17.33 -21.69 6.08
N PHE A 90 17.97 -20.93 5.19
CA PHE A 90 17.33 -19.75 4.60
C PHE A 90 16.06 -20.10 3.80
N ALA A 91 16.02 -21.26 3.15
CA ALA A 91 14.88 -21.72 2.36
C ALA A 91 13.66 -22.01 3.24
N GLU A 92 13.84 -22.76 4.34
CA GLU A 92 12.78 -23.00 5.34
C GLU A 92 12.29 -21.67 5.93
N ALA A 93 13.22 -20.73 6.18
CA ALA A 93 12.87 -19.43 6.70
C ALA A 93 12.03 -18.57 5.76
N GLU A 94 12.24 -18.67 4.44
CA GLU A 94 11.37 -18.02 3.45
C GLU A 94 10.06 -18.79 3.25
N ALA A 95 10.06 -20.13 3.30
CA ALA A 95 8.85 -20.95 3.21
C ALA A 95 7.85 -20.61 4.33
N GLU A 96 8.30 -20.57 5.59
CA GLU A 96 7.41 -20.21 6.71
C GLU A 96 6.84 -18.78 6.57
N LYS A 97 7.59 -17.84 5.95
CA LYS A 97 7.05 -16.49 5.67
C LYS A 97 5.91 -16.54 4.65
N TYR A 98 5.98 -17.45 3.66
CA TYR A 98 4.93 -17.65 2.68
C TYR A 98 3.71 -18.33 3.33
N GLU A 99 3.90 -19.38 4.12
CA GLU A 99 2.82 -20.02 4.88
C GLU A 99 2.11 -19.02 5.81
N ARG A 100 2.87 -18.20 6.55
CA ARG A 100 2.29 -17.13 7.37
C ARG A 100 1.53 -16.09 6.53
N ALA A 101 1.89 -15.89 5.26
CA ALA A 101 1.15 -15.00 4.36
C ALA A 101 -0.15 -15.65 3.90
N GLU A 102 -0.13 -16.94 3.57
CA GLU A 102 -1.30 -17.73 3.21
C GLU A 102 -2.30 -17.82 4.38
N ALA A 103 -1.83 -18.10 5.59
CA ALA A 103 -2.67 -18.07 6.79
C ALA A 103 -3.27 -16.67 7.10
N ARG A 104 -2.66 -15.59 6.59
CA ARG A 104 -3.27 -14.24 6.66
C ARG A 104 -4.32 -14.05 5.58
N VAL A 105 -4.14 -14.63 4.39
CA VAL A 105 -5.14 -14.61 3.31
C VAL A 105 -6.43 -15.22 3.83
N GLU A 106 -6.38 -16.47 4.31
CA GLU A 106 -7.55 -17.18 4.84
C GLU A 106 -8.29 -16.37 5.91
N ARG A 107 -7.56 -15.91 6.94
CA ARG A 107 -8.14 -15.14 8.05
C ARG A 107 -8.75 -13.82 7.59
N PHE A 108 -8.10 -13.11 6.68
CA PHE A 108 -8.64 -11.84 6.17
C PHE A 108 -9.82 -12.05 5.22
N GLY A 109 -9.82 -13.13 4.44
CA GLY A 109 -10.97 -13.55 3.63
C GLY A 109 -12.18 -13.90 4.50
N GLU A 110 -11.98 -14.60 5.61
CA GLU A 110 -13.04 -14.88 6.59
C GLU A 110 -13.58 -13.58 7.22
N HIS A 111 -12.69 -12.67 7.62
CA HIS A 111 -13.10 -11.37 8.16
C HIS A 111 -13.89 -10.53 7.14
N ALA A 112 -13.49 -10.57 5.87
CA ALA A 112 -14.18 -9.88 4.78
C ALA A 112 -15.57 -10.48 4.54
N SER A 113 -15.66 -11.81 4.49
CA SER A 113 -16.92 -12.56 4.32
C SER A 113 -17.89 -12.29 5.47
N ASN A 114 -17.41 -12.39 6.72
CA ASN A 114 -18.20 -12.11 7.91
C ASN A 114 -18.71 -10.65 7.96
N ALA A 115 -17.90 -9.69 7.51
CA ALA A 115 -18.33 -8.29 7.41
C ALA A 115 -19.36 -8.08 6.28
N THR A 116 -19.19 -8.76 5.15
CA THR A 116 -20.16 -8.75 4.04
C THR A 116 -21.51 -9.29 4.50
N GLY A 117 -21.52 -10.46 5.18
CA GLY A 117 -22.75 -11.04 5.72
C GLY A 117 -23.47 -10.13 6.74
N ARG A 118 -22.73 -9.45 7.63
CA ARG A 118 -23.31 -8.46 8.54
C ARG A 118 -23.87 -7.24 7.81
N SER A 119 -23.18 -6.79 6.77
CA SER A 119 -23.61 -5.67 5.93
C SER A 119 -24.92 -5.99 5.23
N GLU A 120 -25.00 -7.12 4.53
CA GLU A 120 -26.22 -7.55 3.85
C GLU A 120 -27.37 -7.80 4.82
N ALA A 121 -27.10 -8.38 5.99
CA ALA A 121 -28.12 -8.55 7.02
C ALA A 121 -28.67 -7.21 7.51
N ALA A 122 -27.83 -6.18 7.64
CA ALA A 122 -28.27 -4.83 7.97
C ALA A 122 -29.12 -4.23 6.84
N ARG A 123 -28.70 -4.39 5.58
CA ARG A 123 -29.46 -3.95 4.41
C ARG A 123 -30.86 -4.61 4.37
N ARG A 124 -30.92 -5.93 4.49
CA ARG A 124 -32.17 -6.72 4.53
C ARG A 124 -33.12 -6.27 5.64
N ARG A 125 -32.61 -5.97 6.85
CA ARG A 125 -33.44 -5.43 7.95
C ARG A 125 -34.03 -4.06 7.60
N GLY A 126 -33.24 -3.18 6.97
CA GLY A 126 -33.73 -1.88 6.51
C GLY A 126 -34.80 -2.02 5.44
N ASP A 127 -34.57 -2.92 4.47
CA ASP A 127 -35.51 -3.18 3.37
C ASP A 127 -36.85 -3.76 3.88
N GLN A 128 -36.82 -4.73 4.79
CA GLN A 128 -38.04 -5.30 5.40
C GLN A 128 -38.91 -4.25 6.13
N ILE A 129 -38.28 -3.26 6.76
CA ILE A 129 -39.02 -2.16 7.41
C ILE A 129 -39.58 -1.21 6.35
N ALA A 130 -38.80 -0.91 5.31
CA ALA A 130 -39.19 -0.03 4.22
C ALA A 130 -40.31 -0.62 3.35
N GLU A 131 -40.33 -1.93 3.12
CA GLU A 131 -41.39 -2.66 2.39
C GLU A 131 -42.77 -2.49 3.05
N GLY A 132 -42.81 -2.31 4.38
CA GLY A 132 -44.04 -2.03 5.12
C GLY A 132 -44.54 -0.58 4.99
N ILE A 133 -43.78 0.30 4.33
CA ILE A 133 -44.12 1.72 4.15
C ILE A 133 -44.51 1.95 2.68
N PRO A 134 -45.75 2.38 2.39
CA PRO A 134 -46.14 2.78 1.04
C PRO A 134 -45.18 3.83 0.46
N PHE A 135 -44.71 3.58 -0.76
CA PHE A 135 -43.70 4.41 -1.40
C PHE A 135 -44.17 5.86 -1.55
N GLY A 136 -43.34 6.81 -1.11
CA GLY A 136 -43.62 8.24 -1.20
C GLY A 136 -44.58 8.79 -0.13
N GLN A 137 -45.04 7.98 0.84
CA GLN A 137 -45.88 8.47 1.92
C GLN A 137 -45.08 9.43 2.85
N PRO A 138 -45.49 10.70 3.00
CA PRO A 138 -44.85 11.61 3.95
C PRO A 138 -45.21 11.23 5.40
N ILE A 139 -44.36 11.64 6.34
CA ILE A 139 -44.70 11.54 7.77
C ILE A 139 -45.88 12.49 8.05
N LEU A 140 -47.02 11.91 8.42
CA LEU A 140 -48.23 12.65 8.77
C LEU A 140 -48.09 13.26 10.17
N VAL A 141 -47.68 14.53 10.24
CA VAL A 141 -47.48 15.26 11.51
C VAL A 141 -48.82 15.47 12.22
N GLY A 142 -48.88 15.16 13.51
CA GLY A 142 -50.09 15.25 14.35
C GLY A 142 -51.04 14.04 14.24
N HIS A 143 -50.74 13.05 13.39
CA HIS A 143 -51.53 11.83 13.26
C HIS A 143 -51.09 10.75 14.26
N HIS A 144 -51.98 9.83 14.65
CA HIS A 144 -51.66 8.77 15.62
C HIS A 144 -50.54 7.81 15.15
N SER A 145 -50.25 7.78 13.84
CA SER A 145 -49.17 6.97 13.23
C SER A 145 -47.81 7.67 13.22
N GLU A 146 -47.72 8.97 13.54
CA GLU A 146 -46.49 9.77 13.44
C GLU A 146 -45.32 9.14 14.20
N ALA A 147 -45.55 8.74 15.45
CA ALA A 147 -44.53 8.17 16.31
C ALA A 147 -43.97 6.84 15.77
N ARG A 148 -44.81 6.04 15.09
CA ARG A 148 -44.36 4.80 14.42
C ARG A 148 -43.54 5.14 13.19
N ALA A 149 -44.02 6.05 12.33
CA ALA A 149 -43.32 6.44 11.11
C ALA A 149 -41.91 7.01 11.40
N ARG A 150 -41.77 7.86 12.42
CA ARG A 150 -40.46 8.39 12.85
C ARG A 150 -39.52 7.29 13.36
N ARG A 151 -40.04 6.33 14.14
CA ARG A 151 -39.26 5.18 14.60
C ARG A 151 -38.83 4.28 13.45
N ASP A 152 -39.69 4.05 12.47
CA ASP A 152 -39.38 3.24 11.30
C ASP A 152 -38.28 3.89 10.46
N GLN A 153 -38.39 5.20 10.20
CA GLN A 153 -37.34 5.96 9.53
C GLN A 153 -36.00 5.88 10.27
N GLN A 154 -36.01 6.03 11.61
CA GLN A 154 -34.79 5.92 12.42
C GLN A 154 -34.17 4.52 12.34
N ARG A 155 -34.99 3.46 12.36
CA ARG A 155 -34.51 2.07 12.24
C ARG A 155 -33.92 1.79 10.85
N ILE A 156 -34.53 2.32 9.79
CA ILE A 156 -34.03 2.24 8.42
C ILE A 156 -32.68 2.96 8.31
N ASP A 157 -32.59 4.20 8.81
CA ASP A 157 -31.35 4.99 8.78
C ASP A 157 -30.21 4.30 9.54
N ASN A 158 -30.48 3.81 10.76
CA ASN A 158 -29.50 3.05 11.53
C ASN A 158 -29.03 1.79 10.79
N SER A 159 -29.96 1.07 10.15
CA SER A 159 -29.64 -0.14 9.37
C SER A 159 -28.78 0.19 8.15
N LEU A 160 -29.08 1.29 7.45
CA LEU A 160 -28.28 1.78 6.33
C LEU A 160 -26.89 2.23 6.77
N ARG A 161 -26.77 2.92 7.91
CA ARG A 161 -25.49 3.30 8.49
C ARG A 161 -24.64 2.07 8.82
N THR A 162 -25.22 1.07 9.48
CA THR A 162 -24.52 -0.20 9.77
C THR A 162 -24.09 -0.90 8.48
N TYR A 163 -24.95 -0.94 7.45
CA TYR A 163 -24.60 -1.48 6.12
C TYR A 163 -23.37 -0.77 5.54
N VAL A 164 -23.35 0.57 5.52
CA VAL A 164 -22.20 1.32 4.97
C VAL A 164 -20.92 1.05 5.77
N GLU A 165 -21.00 1.03 7.10
CA GLU A 165 -19.85 0.78 7.97
C GLU A 165 -19.29 -0.64 7.80
N GLU A 166 -20.14 -1.67 7.75
CA GLU A 166 -19.74 -3.06 7.55
C GLU A 166 -19.25 -3.31 6.11
N SER A 167 -19.85 -2.68 5.09
CA SER A 167 -19.34 -2.73 3.71
C SER A 167 -17.93 -2.12 3.58
N ARG A 168 -17.66 -1.00 4.26
CA ARG A 168 -16.31 -0.42 4.31
C ARG A 168 -15.33 -1.36 5.00
N LYS A 169 -15.75 -2.03 6.08
CA LYS A 169 -14.95 -3.01 6.81
C LYS A 169 -14.66 -4.24 5.95
N ALA A 170 -15.63 -4.73 5.18
CA ALA A 170 -15.45 -5.81 4.23
C ALA A 170 -14.39 -5.45 3.17
N GLY A 171 -14.53 -4.29 2.52
CA GLY A 171 -13.54 -3.81 1.55
C GLY A 171 -12.14 -3.62 2.13
N TYR A 172 -12.04 -3.18 3.39
CA TYR A 172 -10.75 -3.07 4.10
C TYR A 172 -10.07 -4.43 4.30
N TRP A 173 -10.81 -5.46 4.70
CA TRP A 173 -10.25 -6.80 4.89
C TRP A 173 -9.92 -7.46 3.56
N ALA A 174 -10.78 -7.32 2.54
CA ALA A 174 -10.51 -7.81 1.19
C ALA A 174 -9.24 -7.18 0.58
N ALA A 175 -9.00 -5.88 0.81
CA ALA A 175 -7.76 -5.24 0.36
C ALA A 175 -6.51 -5.82 1.07
N ARG A 176 -6.62 -6.21 2.34
CA ARG A 176 -5.52 -6.83 3.11
C ARG A 176 -5.28 -8.29 2.73
N GLU A 177 -6.34 -9.02 2.42
CA GLU A 177 -6.29 -10.35 1.84
C GLU A 177 -5.53 -10.31 0.52
N ALA A 178 -5.95 -9.46 -0.42
CA ALA A 178 -5.29 -9.29 -1.72
C ALA A 178 -3.80 -8.92 -1.57
N ALA A 179 -3.47 -8.03 -0.64
CA ALA A 179 -2.08 -7.67 -0.35
C ALA A 179 -1.26 -8.85 0.23
N SER A 180 -1.90 -9.72 1.02
CA SER A 180 -1.25 -10.92 1.58
C SER A 180 -1.06 -11.99 0.52
N ALA A 181 -2.03 -12.18 -0.37
CA ALA A 181 -1.95 -13.09 -1.50
C ALA A 181 -0.82 -12.69 -2.47
N ALA A 182 -0.65 -11.38 -2.70
CA ALA A 182 0.43 -10.86 -3.54
C ALA A 182 1.84 -10.93 -2.90
N TYR A 183 1.96 -11.32 -1.62
CA TYR A 183 3.23 -11.27 -0.88
C TYR A 183 4.34 -12.09 -1.52
N LYS A 184 4.06 -13.36 -1.87
CA LYS A 184 5.06 -14.27 -2.47
C LYS A 184 5.54 -13.74 -3.82
N ALA A 185 4.60 -13.33 -4.67
CA ALA A 185 4.91 -12.72 -5.98
C ALA A 185 5.76 -11.45 -5.83
N PHE A 186 5.40 -10.55 -4.92
CA PHE A 186 6.15 -9.32 -4.66
C PHE A 186 7.56 -9.57 -4.11
N ARG A 187 7.72 -10.61 -3.28
CA ARG A 187 8.99 -11.01 -2.67
C ARG A 187 9.95 -11.63 -3.69
N ARG A 188 9.41 -12.42 -4.62
CA ARG A 188 10.11 -13.09 -5.73
C ARG A 188 10.20 -12.28 -7.03
N ASP A 189 9.66 -11.06 -7.06
CA ASP A 189 9.80 -10.14 -8.20
C ASP A 189 11.26 -10.14 -8.73
N PRO A 190 11.50 -10.53 -10.00
CA PRO A 190 12.85 -10.76 -10.51
C PRO A 190 13.74 -9.51 -10.42
N GLY A 191 13.23 -8.33 -10.80
CA GLY A 191 13.99 -7.08 -10.74
C GLY A 191 14.45 -6.74 -9.32
N ARG A 192 13.62 -6.97 -8.30
CA ARG A 192 14.05 -6.80 -6.90
C ARG A 192 14.98 -7.90 -6.41
N THR A 193 14.80 -9.11 -6.89
CA THR A 193 15.65 -10.24 -6.53
C THR A 193 17.07 -10.03 -7.08
N LEU A 194 17.22 -9.51 -8.30
CA LEU A 194 18.53 -9.10 -8.86
C LEU A 194 19.23 -8.05 -7.99
N ARG A 195 18.53 -7.00 -7.56
CA ARG A 195 19.11 -5.98 -6.63
C ARG A 195 19.51 -6.58 -5.28
N ARG A 196 18.75 -7.59 -4.81
CA ARG A 196 19.05 -8.30 -3.56
C ARG A 196 20.32 -9.15 -3.72
N ILE A 197 20.46 -9.84 -4.85
CA ILE A 197 21.67 -10.60 -5.19
C ILE A 197 22.87 -9.66 -5.25
N GLU A 198 22.79 -8.52 -5.94
CA GLU A 198 23.91 -7.56 -6.01
C GLU A 198 24.34 -7.10 -4.61
N LYS A 199 23.38 -6.80 -3.72
CA LYS A 199 23.69 -6.44 -2.33
C LYS A 199 24.37 -7.58 -1.56
N LEU A 200 23.88 -8.80 -1.71
CA LEU A 200 24.46 -9.98 -1.07
C LEU A 200 25.88 -10.26 -1.58
N GLU A 201 26.16 -10.06 -2.87
CA GLU A 201 27.51 -10.18 -3.44
C GLU A 201 28.46 -9.09 -2.93
N VAL A 202 27.96 -7.86 -2.72
CA VAL A 202 28.74 -6.81 -2.04
C VAL A 202 29.04 -7.20 -0.59
N ASP A 203 28.06 -7.75 0.12
CA ASP A 203 28.23 -8.20 1.51
C ASP A 203 29.17 -9.41 1.61
N ALA A 204 29.13 -10.36 0.66
CA ALA A 204 30.06 -11.48 0.56
C ALA A 204 31.51 -10.98 0.44
N ARG A 205 31.78 -10.11 -0.53
CA ARG A 205 33.11 -9.48 -0.72
C ARG A 205 33.59 -8.71 0.50
N ARG A 206 32.66 -8.15 1.29
CA ARG A 206 32.99 -7.47 2.55
C ARG A 206 33.45 -8.46 3.62
N VAL A 207 32.75 -9.57 3.76
CA VAL A 207 33.09 -10.65 4.69
C VAL A 207 34.43 -11.28 4.32
N GLU A 208 34.66 -11.58 3.04
CA GLU A 208 35.94 -12.10 2.53
C GLU A 208 37.12 -11.18 2.89
N LYS A 209 36.95 -9.85 2.73
CA LYS A 209 37.98 -8.87 3.13
C LYS A 209 38.27 -8.92 4.63
N TRP A 210 37.23 -9.02 5.47
CA TRP A 210 37.41 -9.12 6.91
C TRP A 210 38.09 -10.44 7.32
N LEU A 211 37.75 -11.56 6.69
CA LEU A 211 38.45 -12.84 6.87
C LEU A 211 39.92 -12.76 6.47
N ALA A 212 40.25 -11.99 5.43
CA ALA A 212 41.62 -11.69 5.03
C ALA A 212 42.34 -10.65 5.93
N GLY A 213 41.72 -10.23 7.03
CA GLY A 213 42.26 -9.22 7.95
C GLY A 213 42.27 -7.78 7.39
N GLN A 214 41.65 -7.55 6.24
CA GLN A 214 41.58 -6.25 5.59
C GLN A 214 40.38 -5.44 6.09
N SER A 215 40.49 -4.11 6.04
CA SER A 215 39.34 -3.25 6.29
C SER A 215 38.40 -3.22 5.09
N ALA A 216 37.10 -3.09 5.35
CA ALA A 216 36.10 -2.92 4.32
C ALA A 216 35.23 -1.71 4.64
N GLY A 217 35.30 -0.68 3.78
CA GLY A 217 34.61 0.59 4.01
C GLY A 217 35.11 1.35 5.24
N GLY A 218 36.38 1.16 5.62
CA GLY A 218 37.00 1.81 6.79
C GLY A 218 36.77 1.09 8.12
N TYR A 219 36.07 -0.06 8.13
CA TYR A 219 35.81 -0.84 9.33
C TYR A 219 36.51 -2.20 9.27
N THR A 220 37.09 -2.62 10.39
CA THR A 220 37.67 -3.94 10.61
C THR A 220 36.77 -4.77 11.52
N ARG A 221 36.81 -6.09 11.32
CA ARG A 221 36.11 -7.06 12.16
C ARG A 221 37.03 -8.26 12.33
N SER A 222 37.15 -8.78 13.56
CA SER A 222 38.11 -9.83 13.91
C SER A 222 37.47 -11.14 14.40
N ASP A 223 36.14 -11.15 14.55
CA ASP A 223 35.39 -12.33 14.98
C ASP A 223 35.29 -13.35 13.84
N THR A 224 36.30 -14.22 13.74
CA THR A 224 36.51 -15.11 12.59
C THR A 224 35.41 -16.17 12.47
N ASP A 225 34.97 -16.74 13.59
CA ASP A 225 33.90 -17.76 13.61
C ASP A 225 32.55 -17.17 13.15
N GLU A 226 32.21 -15.97 13.61
CA GLU A 226 31.00 -15.26 13.15
C GLU A 226 31.11 -14.85 11.68
N LEU A 227 32.31 -14.51 11.20
CA LEU A 227 32.54 -14.18 9.79
C LEU A 227 32.34 -15.41 8.90
N HIS A 228 32.85 -16.58 9.28
CA HIS A 228 32.59 -17.83 8.54
C HIS A 228 31.10 -18.23 8.56
N ARG A 229 30.43 -18.11 9.72
CA ARG A 229 28.97 -18.31 9.79
C ARG A 229 28.24 -17.35 8.85
N ARG A 230 28.63 -16.08 8.84
CA ARG A 230 28.03 -15.06 7.97
C ARG A 230 28.29 -15.33 6.49
N GLU A 231 29.48 -15.79 6.11
CA GLU A 231 29.84 -16.20 4.75
C GLU A 231 28.93 -17.33 4.27
N ALA A 232 28.79 -18.39 5.07
CA ALA A 232 27.91 -19.53 4.77
C ALA A 232 26.45 -19.08 4.59
N GLU A 233 25.93 -18.22 5.47
CA GLU A 233 24.56 -17.67 5.35
C GLU A 233 24.36 -16.84 4.08
N ILE A 234 25.37 -16.05 3.68
CA ILE A 234 25.29 -15.26 2.45
C ILE A 234 25.31 -16.19 1.24
N ALA A 235 26.13 -17.24 1.26
CA ALA A 235 26.17 -18.25 0.21
C ALA A 235 24.82 -18.95 0.03
N GLU A 236 24.18 -19.39 1.12
CA GLU A 236 22.82 -19.97 1.09
C GLU A 236 21.78 -19.00 0.52
N GLN A 237 21.82 -17.73 0.95
CA GLN A 237 20.92 -16.70 0.45
C GLN A 237 21.12 -16.47 -1.06
N LEU A 238 22.36 -16.39 -1.51
CA LEU A 238 22.69 -16.24 -2.92
C LEU A 238 22.21 -17.43 -3.73
N ALA A 239 22.43 -18.66 -3.27
CA ALA A 239 21.96 -19.88 -3.93
C ALA A 239 20.43 -19.85 -4.10
N TYR A 240 19.70 -19.58 -3.03
CA TYR A 240 18.23 -19.49 -3.08
C TYR A 240 17.74 -18.41 -4.04
N TRP A 241 18.27 -17.19 -3.96
CA TRP A 241 17.80 -16.09 -4.81
C TRP A 241 18.20 -16.25 -6.29
N ARG A 242 19.35 -16.86 -6.57
CA ARG A 242 19.75 -17.21 -7.93
C ARG A 242 18.82 -18.26 -8.53
N GLU A 243 18.42 -19.27 -7.75
CA GLU A 243 17.43 -20.24 -8.22
C GLU A 243 16.07 -19.58 -8.50
N VAL A 244 15.63 -18.61 -7.69
CA VAL A 244 14.41 -17.84 -7.98
C VAL A 244 14.51 -17.07 -9.31
N ILE A 245 15.69 -16.56 -9.67
CA ILE A 245 15.91 -15.92 -10.97
C ILE A 245 15.94 -16.97 -12.09
N ALA A 246 16.62 -18.10 -11.90
CA ALA A 246 16.64 -19.18 -12.88
C ALA A 246 15.23 -19.73 -13.16
N GLU A 247 14.41 -19.91 -12.12
CA GLU A 247 12.99 -20.25 -12.22
C GLU A 247 12.20 -19.20 -13.03
N ALA A 248 12.48 -17.91 -12.80
CA ALA A 248 11.87 -16.84 -13.58
C ALA A 248 12.31 -16.89 -15.04
N GLU A 249 13.59 -17.15 -15.32
CA GLU A 249 14.11 -17.30 -16.69
C GLU A 249 13.49 -18.48 -17.42
N ARG A 250 13.30 -19.62 -16.75
CA ARG A 250 12.54 -20.76 -17.28
C ARG A 250 11.09 -20.41 -17.60
N ARG A 251 10.50 -19.45 -16.89
CA ARG A 251 9.16 -18.89 -17.17
C ARG A 251 9.16 -17.77 -18.22
N GLY A 252 10.29 -17.52 -18.90
CA GLY A 252 10.42 -16.53 -19.96
C GLY A 252 10.81 -15.12 -19.48
N PHE A 253 11.19 -14.94 -18.22
CA PHE A 253 11.83 -13.70 -17.78
C PHE A 253 13.22 -13.58 -18.43
N LYS A 254 13.61 -12.38 -18.86
CA LYS A 254 14.94 -12.14 -19.44
C LYS A 254 15.76 -11.29 -18.48
N VAL A 255 16.90 -11.80 -18.04
CA VAL A 255 17.92 -11.00 -17.36
C VAL A 255 18.69 -10.20 -18.40
N TRP A 256 18.70 -8.88 -18.22
CA TRP A 256 19.31 -7.92 -19.14
C TRP A 256 20.74 -7.58 -18.74
N GLY A 257 21.61 -7.43 -19.74
CA GLY A 257 22.96 -6.92 -19.61
C GLY A 257 23.36 -6.02 -20.77
N PRO A 258 24.57 -5.43 -20.74
CA PRO A 258 25.01 -4.47 -21.76
C PRO A 258 25.08 -5.04 -23.17
N ALA A 259 25.37 -6.34 -23.32
CA ALA A 259 25.42 -7.00 -24.62
C ALA A 259 24.05 -7.11 -25.31
N ASP A 260 22.95 -6.98 -24.54
CA ASP A 260 21.59 -7.06 -25.08
C ASP A 260 21.12 -5.74 -25.72
N PHE A 261 21.92 -4.66 -25.72
CA PHE A 261 21.47 -3.36 -26.20
C PHE A 261 22.47 -2.71 -27.15
N SER A 262 21.93 -2.05 -28.16
CA SER A 262 22.63 -1.11 -29.03
C SER A 262 22.04 0.29 -28.90
N LYS A 263 22.84 1.31 -29.23
CA LYS A 263 22.33 2.68 -29.32
C LYS A 263 21.25 2.76 -30.40
N GLY A 264 20.10 3.33 -30.09
CA GLY A 264 18.95 3.42 -30.99
C GLY A 264 17.87 2.38 -30.74
N ASP A 265 18.16 1.30 -30.00
CA ASP A 265 17.15 0.35 -29.51
C ASP A 265 16.14 1.05 -28.58
N PHE A 266 15.05 0.37 -28.25
CA PHE A 266 14.05 0.85 -27.30
C PHE A 266 13.91 -0.06 -26.09
N VAL A 267 13.77 0.56 -24.93
CA VAL A 267 13.55 -0.13 -23.65
C VAL A 267 12.24 0.28 -23.02
N ASN A 268 11.46 -0.70 -22.56
CA ASN A 268 10.23 -0.42 -21.83
C ASN A 268 10.54 -0.28 -20.34
N THR A 269 10.23 0.90 -19.80
CA THR A 269 10.20 1.12 -18.35
C THR A 269 9.01 1.98 -17.98
N GLY A 270 8.30 1.60 -16.92
CA GLY A 270 7.10 2.31 -16.47
C GLY A 270 5.94 2.33 -17.48
N GLY A 271 5.96 1.47 -18.50
CA GLY A 271 4.96 1.46 -19.56
C GLY A 271 5.22 2.46 -20.68
N THR A 272 6.43 2.97 -20.82
CA THR A 272 6.84 3.80 -21.96
C THR A 272 8.08 3.19 -22.60
N TRP A 273 8.12 3.17 -23.92
CA TRP A 273 9.30 2.79 -24.70
C TRP A 273 10.25 3.99 -24.84
N TYR A 274 11.45 3.88 -24.29
CA TYR A 274 12.47 4.92 -24.37
C TYR A 274 13.59 4.51 -25.31
N GLN A 275 13.98 5.41 -26.20
CA GLN A 275 15.13 5.19 -27.08
C GLN A 275 16.44 5.18 -26.28
N VAL A 276 17.26 4.15 -26.45
CA VAL A 276 18.59 4.02 -25.83
C VAL A 276 19.56 5.02 -26.46
N GLN A 277 20.08 5.94 -25.65
CA GLN A 277 21.05 6.95 -26.09
C GLN A 277 22.50 6.46 -25.91
N ARG A 278 22.75 5.71 -24.84
CA ARG A 278 24.07 5.16 -24.50
C ARG A 278 23.91 3.87 -23.70
N VAL A 279 24.77 2.91 -24.01
CA VAL A 279 24.89 1.65 -23.27
C VAL A 279 26.13 1.75 -22.39
N ASN A 280 25.95 1.70 -21.06
CA ASN A 280 27.05 1.67 -20.09
C ASN A 280 27.16 0.26 -19.48
N LYS A 281 28.28 -0.03 -18.80
CA LYS A 281 28.53 -1.36 -18.21
C LYS A 281 27.43 -1.85 -17.25
N LYS A 282 26.83 -0.95 -16.47
CA LYS A 282 25.80 -1.29 -15.47
C LYS A 282 24.42 -0.68 -15.74
N THR A 283 24.32 0.22 -16.72
CA THR A 283 23.14 1.06 -16.91
C THR A 283 22.94 1.46 -18.36
N LEU A 284 21.72 1.87 -18.69
CA LEU A 284 21.38 2.51 -19.96
C LEU A 284 21.08 3.98 -19.72
N THR A 285 21.54 4.84 -20.62
CA THR A 285 21.11 6.23 -20.68
C THR A 285 19.95 6.35 -21.66
N ILE A 286 18.81 6.80 -21.16
CA ILE A 286 17.57 7.06 -21.89
C ILE A 286 17.23 8.56 -21.78
N PRO A 287 16.27 9.07 -22.56
CA PRO A 287 15.73 10.40 -22.33
C PRO A 287 15.10 10.53 -20.93
N HIS A 288 15.02 11.75 -20.42
CA HIS A 288 14.48 12.00 -19.09
C HIS A 288 13.06 11.46 -18.90
N ILE A 289 12.85 10.65 -17.84
CA ILE A 289 11.61 9.92 -17.58
C ILE A 289 10.38 10.82 -17.36
N HIS A 290 10.55 12.03 -16.84
CA HIS A 290 9.43 12.97 -16.66
C HIS A 290 8.84 13.48 -17.98
N GLY A 291 9.53 13.30 -19.11
CA GLY A 291 8.98 13.62 -20.43
C GLY A 291 8.13 12.50 -21.03
N GLY A 292 8.08 11.31 -20.43
CA GLY A 292 7.46 10.11 -20.99
C GLY A 292 6.13 9.69 -20.35
N VAL A 293 5.70 10.34 -19.27
CA VAL A 293 4.40 10.03 -18.65
C VAL A 293 3.29 10.33 -19.65
N GLY A 294 2.49 9.33 -20.00
CA GLY A 294 1.41 9.49 -20.98
C GLY A 294 1.83 9.25 -22.44
N VAL A 295 3.11 8.98 -22.71
CA VAL A 295 3.65 8.81 -24.07
C VAL A 295 4.06 7.35 -24.28
N PRO A 296 3.61 6.69 -25.35
CA PRO A 296 3.94 5.28 -25.58
C PRO A 296 5.37 5.05 -26.04
N VAL A 297 5.88 5.94 -26.90
CA VAL A 297 7.22 5.87 -27.46
C VAL A 297 7.88 7.24 -27.35
N LEU A 298 9.02 7.29 -26.69
CA LEU A 298 9.78 8.50 -26.47
C LEU A 298 11.15 8.40 -27.12
N ARG A 299 11.36 9.27 -28.11
CA ARG A 299 12.61 9.49 -28.82
C ARG A 299 13.24 10.79 -28.35
N LYS A 300 14.57 10.89 -28.44
CA LYS A 300 15.27 12.16 -28.29
C LYS A 300 15.98 12.50 -29.58
N ALA A 301 15.56 13.59 -30.21
CA ALA A 301 16.27 14.13 -31.36
C ALA A 301 17.67 14.60 -30.94
N PRO A 302 18.72 14.44 -31.77
CA PRO A 302 20.07 14.88 -31.43
C PRO A 302 20.16 16.37 -31.06
N ALA A 303 19.31 17.20 -31.66
CA ALA A 303 19.25 18.65 -31.44
C ALA A 303 18.40 19.06 -30.21
N ASP A 304 17.63 18.15 -29.61
CA ASP A 304 16.78 18.45 -28.47
C ASP A 304 17.60 18.55 -27.17
N LYS A 305 17.93 19.78 -26.78
CA LYS A 305 18.64 20.10 -25.52
C LYS A 305 17.70 20.19 -24.32
N THR A 306 16.38 20.16 -24.51
CA THR A 306 15.41 20.36 -23.42
C THR A 306 15.27 19.13 -22.53
N ARG A 307 15.57 17.94 -23.07
CA ARG A 307 15.47 16.67 -22.34
C ARG A 307 16.85 16.13 -21.97
N GLY A 308 17.20 16.21 -20.69
CA GLY A 308 18.41 15.59 -20.15
C GLY A 308 18.46 14.07 -20.36
N GLY A 309 19.64 13.47 -20.21
CA GLY A 309 19.78 12.01 -20.11
C GLY A 309 19.40 11.53 -18.72
N TYR A 310 18.69 10.41 -18.63
CA TYR A 310 18.38 9.72 -17.39
C TYR A 310 18.95 8.30 -17.45
N THR A 311 19.49 7.83 -16.33
CA THR A 311 20.20 6.55 -16.28
C THR A 311 19.37 5.52 -15.54
N ILE A 312 19.10 4.38 -16.18
CA ILE A 312 18.37 3.25 -15.59
C ILE A 312 19.26 2.01 -15.47
N PRO A 313 19.14 1.22 -14.40
CA PRO A 313 19.84 -0.05 -14.27
C PRO A 313 19.12 -1.16 -15.05
N TYR A 314 19.84 -2.21 -15.45
CA TYR A 314 19.31 -3.30 -16.27
C TYR A 314 18.16 -4.08 -15.60
N ASP A 315 18.20 -4.24 -14.27
CA ASP A 315 17.14 -4.90 -13.48
C ASP A 315 15.79 -4.13 -13.44
N SER A 316 15.76 -2.92 -14.02
CA SER A 316 14.53 -2.13 -14.15
C SER A 316 13.90 -2.21 -15.54
N VAL A 317 14.61 -2.79 -16.53
CA VAL A 317 14.12 -2.97 -17.90
C VAL A 317 13.07 -4.08 -17.93
N ARG A 318 11.90 -3.76 -18.49
CA ARG A 318 10.78 -4.72 -18.60
C ARG A 318 10.56 -5.23 -20.02
N GLY A 319 11.14 -4.56 -21.01
CA GLY A 319 10.96 -4.85 -22.42
C GLY A 319 12.11 -4.34 -23.26
N TRP A 320 12.38 -5.02 -24.37
CA TRP A 320 13.30 -4.58 -25.41
C TRP A 320 12.61 -4.68 -26.78
N ALA A 321 12.84 -3.69 -27.63
CA ALA A 321 12.41 -3.65 -29.01
C ALA A 321 13.48 -3.00 -29.88
N SER A 322 13.67 -3.49 -31.11
CA SER A 322 14.47 -2.78 -32.10
C SER A 322 13.74 -1.51 -32.58
N ALA A 323 14.45 -0.62 -33.29
CA ALA A 323 13.82 0.52 -33.92
C ALA A 323 12.76 0.10 -34.96
N GLU A 324 12.98 -1.01 -35.66
CA GLU A 324 12.04 -1.58 -36.63
C GLU A 324 10.80 -2.16 -35.96
N ASP A 325 10.94 -2.83 -34.81
CA ASP A 325 9.82 -3.36 -34.05
C ASP A 325 8.90 -2.23 -33.56
N ILE A 326 9.49 -1.15 -33.04
CA ILE A 326 8.73 0.03 -32.63
C ILE A 326 8.03 0.69 -33.82
N ALA A 327 8.72 0.82 -34.96
CA ALA A 327 8.11 1.33 -36.18
C ALA A 327 6.92 0.45 -36.63
N ARG A 328 7.04 -0.88 -36.51
CA ARG A 328 5.96 -1.83 -36.80
C ARG A 328 4.78 -1.68 -35.84
N LEU A 329 5.03 -1.49 -34.54
CA LEU A 329 3.97 -1.24 -33.54
C LEU A 329 3.24 0.08 -33.78
N GLU A 330 3.96 1.13 -34.19
CA GLU A 330 3.36 2.43 -34.51
C GLU A 330 2.60 2.41 -35.84
N ALA A 331 3.07 1.63 -36.83
CA ALA A 331 2.43 1.44 -38.12
C ALA A 331 1.20 0.53 -38.06
N ALA A 332 1.07 -0.31 -37.02
CA ALA A 332 -0.10 -1.14 -36.83
C ALA A 332 -1.37 -0.27 -36.75
N GLU A 333 -2.37 -0.59 -37.57
CA GLU A 333 -3.63 0.12 -37.57
C GLU A 333 -4.32 -0.01 -36.22
N ALA A 334 -5.15 0.99 -35.90
CA ALA A 334 -5.90 0.95 -34.66
C ALA A 334 -7.00 -0.09 -34.81
N GLU A 335 -7.04 -1.08 -33.93
CA GLU A 335 -8.19 -1.98 -33.82
C GLU A 335 -9.48 -1.14 -33.62
N PRO A 336 -10.61 -1.61 -34.17
CA PRO A 336 -11.90 -0.99 -33.94
C PRO A 336 -12.18 -0.91 -32.43
N GLU A 337 -12.93 0.10 -32.01
CA GLU A 337 -13.14 0.39 -30.59
C GLU A 337 -13.74 -0.80 -29.80
N ALA A 338 -14.51 -1.65 -30.48
CA ALA A 338 -15.10 -2.87 -29.93
C ALA A 338 -14.07 -3.94 -29.49
N GLU A 339 -12.89 -3.98 -30.13
CA GLU A 339 -11.85 -5.00 -29.92
C GLU A 339 -10.78 -4.58 -28.91
N ARG A 340 -10.67 -3.29 -28.59
CA ARG A 340 -9.71 -2.79 -27.58
C ARG A 340 -9.97 -3.46 -26.24
N THR A 341 -9.01 -3.48 -25.32
CA THR A 341 -9.16 -4.05 -23.96
C THR A 341 -9.00 -3.00 -22.85
N VAL A 342 -9.26 -3.37 -21.60
CA VAL A 342 -9.10 -2.46 -20.44
C VAL A 342 -7.62 -2.25 -20.16
N CYS A 343 -7.19 -0.99 -20.14
CA CYS A 343 -5.81 -0.67 -19.79
C CYS A 343 -5.62 -0.76 -18.26
N PRO A 344 -4.59 -1.47 -17.77
CA PRO A 344 -4.30 -1.55 -16.33
C PRO A 344 -3.84 -0.23 -15.70
N HIS A 345 -3.44 0.76 -16.52
CA HIS A 345 -3.00 2.07 -16.04
C HIS A 345 -4.16 3.06 -15.89
N CYS A 346 -5.03 3.18 -16.90
CA CYS A 346 -6.15 4.12 -16.90
C CYS A 346 -7.50 3.44 -16.67
N VAL A 347 -7.54 2.43 -15.78
CA VAL A 347 -8.70 1.55 -15.47
C VAL A 347 -10.03 2.29 -15.32
N ARG A 348 -10.01 3.60 -14.98
CA ARG A 348 -11.19 4.45 -14.90
C ARG A 348 -11.09 5.62 -15.87
N VAL A 349 -11.61 5.45 -17.08
CA VAL A 349 -11.99 6.63 -17.85
C VAL A 349 -13.49 6.55 -18.16
N ALA A 350 -14.18 7.50 -17.54
CA ALA A 350 -15.58 7.96 -17.58
C ALA A 350 -16.72 7.07 -18.13
N ASP A 351 -16.54 6.31 -19.22
CA ASP A 351 -17.66 5.77 -20.00
C ASP A 351 -17.58 4.25 -20.26
N GLY A 352 -16.75 3.52 -19.50
CA GLY A 352 -16.67 2.04 -19.61
C GLY A 352 -16.04 1.52 -20.92
N GLN A 353 -15.54 2.39 -21.79
CA GLN A 353 -14.91 2.03 -23.05
C GLN A 353 -13.52 1.42 -22.87
N LYS A 354 -13.22 0.40 -23.68
CA LYS A 354 -11.93 -0.27 -23.75
C LYS A 354 -10.93 0.59 -24.55
N ARG A 355 -9.66 0.67 -24.12
CA ARG A 355 -8.69 1.69 -24.56
C ARG A 355 -7.29 1.18 -24.92
N PHE A 356 -6.99 -0.07 -24.61
CA PHE A 356 -5.73 -0.70 -24.95
C PHE A 356 -5.87 -1.40 -26.30
N SER A 357 -4.98 -1.12 -27.25
CA SER A 357 -4.92 -1.88 -28.51
C SER A 357 -3.93 -3.02 -28.36
N GLU A 358 -4.36 -4.23 -28.66
CA GLU A 358 -3.50 -5.41 -28.60
C GLU A 358 -2.50 -5.41 -29.76
N ALA A 359 -2.97 -5.09 -30.98
CA ALA A 359 -2.14 -4.91 -32.17
C ALA A 359 -0.97 -3.94 -31.94
N ARG A 360 -1.21 -2.78 -31.31
CA ARG A 360 -0.15 -1.79 -31.02
C ARG A 360 0.61 -2.07 -29.72
N GLY A 361 0.10 -2.95 -28.87
CA GLY A 361 0.62 -3.18 -27.52
C GLY A 361 0.66 -1.93 -26.65
N MET A 362 -0.19 -0.93 -26.90
CA MET A 362 -0.21 0.34 -26.16
C MET A 362 -1.62 0.93 -26.03
N CYS A 363 -1.82 1.70 -24.96
CA CYS A 363 -3.06 2.43 -24.73
C CYS A 363 -3.09 3.70 -25.57
N THR A 364 -4.16 3.87 -26.35
CA THR A 364 -4.36 5.03 -27.22
C THR A 364 -4.73 6.31 -26.45
N VAL A 365 -4.99 6.20 -25.16
CA VAL A 365 -5.41 7.33 -24.30
C VAL A 365 -4.30 7.76 -23.37
N CYS A 366 -3.81 6.84 -22.52
CA CYS A 366 -2.80 7.17 -21.52
C CYS A 366 -1.38 6.85 -21.97
N GLY A 367 -1.18 6.42 -23.22
CA GLY A 367 0.12 6.06 -23.77
C GLY A 367 0.80 4.87 -23.08
N HIS A 368 0.13 4.15 -22.18
CA HIS A 368 0.75 3.01 -21.49
C HIS A 368 1.01 1.85 -22.47
N ALA A 369 2.26 1.58 -22.75
CA ALA A 369 2.76 0.49 -23.57
C ALA A 369 3.08 -0.75 -22.72
N ARG A 370 2.53 -1.89 -23.12
CA ARG A 370 2.80 -3.17 -22.46
C ARG A 370 4.25 -3.57 -22.72
N PRO A 371 5.00 -3.95 -21.68
CA PRO A 371 6.34 -4.49 -21.88
C PRO A 371 6.27 -5.76 -22.73
N LYS A 372 7.11 -5.83 -23.76
CA LYS A 372 7.29 -7.00 -24.63
C LYS A 372 8.78 -7.21 -24.88
N ASN A 373 9.22 -8.45 -25.04
CA ASN A 373 10.60 -8.76 -25.39
C ASN A 373 10.61 -9.23 -26.84
N PHE A 374 11.15 -8.41 -27.75
CA PHE A 374 11.32 -8.79 -29.15
C PHE A 374 12.61 -9.57 -29.41
N LYS A 375 13.54 -9.58 -28.45
CA LYS A 375 14.62 -10.56 -28.36
C LYS A 375 14.04 -11.80 -27.70
N GLU A 376 13.91 -12.89 -28.44
CA GLU A 376 13.51 -14.18 -27.89
C GLU A 376 14.39 -14.55 -26.70
N ALA A 377 13.76 -15.08 -25.65
CA ALA A 377 14.49 -15.80 -24.61
C ALA A 377 14.96 -17.14 -25.21
N PRO A 378 16.09 -17.71 -24.77
CA PRO A 378 16.40 -19.09 -25.09
C PRO A 378 15.20 -19.97 -24.69
N ALA A 379 14.78 -20.86 -25.59
CA ALA A 379 13.64 -21.75 -25.35
C ALA A 379 13.81 -22.45 -23.99
N PRO A 380 12.74 -22.54 -23.17
CA PRO A 380 12.82 -23.31 -21.94
C PRO A 380 13.19 -24.75 -22.29
N ALA A 381 14.14 -25.33 -21.53
CA ALA A 381 14.48 -26.74 -21.66
C ALA A 381 13.19 -27.56 -21.50
N PRO A 382 12.97 -28.60 -22.34
CA PRO A 382 11.79 -29.44 -22.23
C PRO A 382 11.75 -30.05 -20.83
N ALA A 383 10.64 -29.87 -20.12
CA ALA A 383 10.43 -30.49 -18.83
C ALA A 383 10.34 -32.01 -19.02
N ASP A 384 11.19 -32.75 -18.32
CA ASP A 384 11.04 -34.20 -18.17
C ASP A 384 9.65 -34.48 -17.62
N THR A 385 8.85 -35.16 -18.43
CA THR A 385 7.46 -35.48 -18.11
C THR A 385 7.47 -36.71 -17.22
N GLU A 386 7.65 -36.53 -15.91
CA GLU A 386 7.30 -37.58 -14.95
C GLU A 386 5.76 -37.66 -14.86
N GLN A 387 5.27 -38.85 -15.21
CA GLN A 387 3.87 -39.21 -15.32
C GLN A 387 3.18 -39.16 -13.96
N ALA A 388 2.31 -38.16 -13.75
CA ALA A 388 1.31 -38.20 -12.71
C ALA A 388 0.05 -38.89 -13.28
N ALA A 389 -0.26 -40.06 -12.72
CA ALA A 389 -1.47 -40.81 -13.01
C ALA A 389 -2.72 -39.95 -12.77
N THR A 390 -3.53 -39.79 -13.82
CA THR A 390 -4.85 -39.16 -13.79
C THR A 390 -5.85 -40.06 -13.08
N ALA A 391 -6.33 -39.64 -11.92
CA ALA A 391 -7.62 -40.08 -11.41
C ALA A 391 -8.70 -39.22 -12.09
N GLU A 392 -9.51 -39.85 -12.96
CA GLU A 392 -10.65 -39.23 -13.62
C GLU A 392 -11.75 -38.92 -12.59
N THR A 393 -11.98 -37.63 -12.35
CA THR A 393 -13.19 -37.14 -11.68
C THR A 393 -14.28 -37.01 -12.75
N PRO A 394 -15.50 -37.56 -12.55
CA PRO A 394 -16.57 -37.44 -13.53
C PRO A 394 -17.02 -35.97 -13.68
N PRO A 395 -17.51 -35.58 -14.88
CA PRO A 395 -17.79 -34.19 -15.19
C PRO A 395 -18.96 -33.69 -14.35
N VAL A 396 -18.72 -32.63 -13.57
CA VAL A 396 -19.77 -31.81 -12.98
C VAL A 396 -20.33 -30.96 -14.11
N GLU A 397 -21.61 -31.20 -14.43
CA GLU A 397 -22.40 -30.38 -15.34
C GLU A 397 -22.52 -28.97 -14.74
N GLU A 398 -21.74 -28.03 -15.26
CA GLU A 398 -21.91 -26.61 -14.97
C GLU A 398 -23.27 -26.17 -15.52
N PRO A 399 -24.15 -25.54 -14.71
CA PRO A 399 -25.38 -24.98 -15.25
C PRO A 399 -25.02 -23.89 -16.26
N GLU A 400 -25.61 -23.98 -17.45
CA GLU A 400 -25.43 -23.00 -18.51
C GLU A 400 -25.59 -21.57 -17.97
N PRO A 401 -24.69 -20.63 -18.29
CA PRO A 401 -24.86 -19.24 -17.90
C PRO A 401 -26.13 -18.69 -18.55
N ALA A 402 -27.07 -18.25 -17.71
CA ALA A 402 -28.26 -17.55 -18.16
C ALA A 402 -27.88 -16.42 -19.13
N PRO A 403 -28.64 -16.21 -20.23
CA PRO A 403 -28.29 -15.25 -21.25
C PRO A 403 -28.08 -13.86 -20.64
N ALA A 404 -26.92 -13.27 -20.92
CA ALA A 404 -26.55 -11.93 -20.49
C ALA A 404 -27.56 -10.92 -21.07
N GLY A 405 -28.55 -10.54 -20.25
CA GLY A 405 -29.60 -9.64 -20.70
C GLY A 405 -30.73 -9.42 -19.70
N GLU A 406 -30.98 -10.34 -18.76
CA GLU A 406 -32.19 -10.31 -17.93
C GLU A 406 -32.01 -9.68 -16.53
N THR A 407 -30.77 -9.43 -16.09
CA THR A 407 -30.51 -8.83 -14.76
C THR A 407 -29.71 -7.53 -14.87
N CYS A 408 -29.96 -6.63 -13.91
CA CYS A 408 -29.36 -5.30 -13.93
C CYS A 408 -27.86 -5.38 -13.68
N PRO A 409 -27.00 -4.76 -14.51
CA PRO A 409 -25.55 -4.84 -14.35
C PRO A 409 -24.99 -4.14 -13.11
N MET A 410 -25.80 -3.31 -12.42
CA MET A 410 -25.39 -2.57 -11.20
C MET A 410 -25.86 -3.24 -9.91
N CYS A 411 -26.98 -3.94 -9.91
CA CYS A 411 -27.58 -4.50 -8.69
C CYS A 411 -28.02 -5.96 -8.82
N HIS A 412 -27.79 -6.59 -9.98
CA HIS A 412 -28.17 -7.95 -10.31
C HIS A 412 -29.67 -8.27 -10.14
N SER A 413 -30.52 -7.26 -10.03
CA SER A 413 -31.97 -7.45 -9.97
C SER A 413 -32.51 -7.95 -11.30
N ASP A 414 -33.33 -8.98 -11.22
CA ASP A 414 -34.22 -9.54 -12.24
C ASP A 414 -35.28 -8.56 -12.76
N ARG A 415 -35.49 -7.42 -12.07
CA ARG A 415 -36.40 -6.35 -12.52
C ARG A 415 -35.78 -5.46 -13.60
N TRP A 416 -34.77 -5.92 -14.30
CA TRP A 416 -34.08 -5.16 -15.33
C TRP A 416 -34.88 -5.15 -16.63
N ASP A 417 -35.24 -3.95 -17.08
CA ASP A 417 -35.77 -3.77 -18.42
C ASP A 417 -34.59 -3.57 -19.40
N ALA A 418 -34.24 -4.64 -20.10
CA ALA A 418 -33.16 -4.66 -21.07
C ALA A 418 -33.41 -3.74 -22.27
N ALA A 419 -34.68 -3.59 -22.68
CA ALA A 419 -35.07 -2.74 -23.82
C ALA A 419 -35.02 -1.26 -23.45
N ALA A 420 -35.49 -0.90 -22.25
CA ALA A 420 -35.44 0.47 -21.75
C ALA A 420 -34.09 0.86 -21.11
N ARG A 421 -33.20 -0.11 -20.89
CA ARG A 421 -31.98 0.01 -20.08
C ARG A 421 -32.26 0.64 -18.70
N ARG A 422 -33.36 0.26 -18.06
CA ARG A 422 -33.76 0.83 -16.77
C ARG A 422 -33.93 -0.26 -15.72
N CYS A 423 -33.41 0.02 -14.53
CA CYS A 423 -33.65 -0.82 -13.37
C CYS A 423 -34.52 -0.05 -12.36
N PRO A 424 -35.78 -0.46 -12.11
CA PRO A 424 -36.62 0.14 -11.07
C PRO A 424 -36.07 -0.11 -9.66
N HIS A 425 -35.28 -1.17 -9.47
CA HIS A 425 -34.71 -1.53 -8.17
C HIS A 425 -33.55 -0.61 -7.75
N CYS A 426 -32.70 -0.16 -8.68
CA CYS A 426 -31.58 0.72 -8.37
C CYS A 426 -31.65 2.09 -9.06
N HIS A 427 -32.75 2.40 -9.76
CA HIS A 427 -32.93 3.60 -10.58
C HIS A 427 -31.79 3.85 -11.59
N HIS A 428 -31.14 2.80 -12.05
CA HIS A 428 -30.07 2.87 -13.04
C HIS A 428 -30.65 3.15 -14.44
N ALA A 429 -30.20 4.21 -15.09
CA ALA A 429 -30.58 4.61 -16.45
C ALA A 429 -29.36 5.18 -17.21
N PRO A 430 -28.61 4.35 -17.96
CA PRO A 430 -27.46 4.81 -18.73
C PRO A 430 -27.96 5.42 -20.04
N GLY A 431 -28.28 6.72 -20.02
CA GLY A 431 -28.66 7.47 -21.23
C GLY A 431 -29.71 8.58 -21.06
N GLY A 432 -30.25 8.81 -19.86
CA GLY A 432 -31.07 10.00 -19.63
C GLY A 432 -30.17 11.23 -19.48
N GLU A 433 -30.25 12.18 -20.42
CA GLU A 433 -29.71 13.52 -20.17
C GLU A 433 -30.28 14.04 -18.85
N PRO A 434 -29.44 14.48 -17.89
CA PRO A 434 -29.94 15.17 -16.72
C PRO A 434 -30.61 16.46 -17.19
N ALA A 435 -31.86 16.68 -16.77
CA ALA A 435 -32.51 17.97 -16.95
C ALA A 435 -31.55 19.08 -16.47
N PRO A 436 -31.35 20.16 -17.25
CA PRO A 436 -30.43 21.21 -16.87
C PRO A 436 -30.85 21.74 -15.50
N ALA A 437 -29.90 21.73 -14.56
CA ALA A 437 -30.11 22.35 -13.27
C ALA A 437 -30.59 23.79 -13.49
N PRO A 438 -31.59 24.28 -12.74
CA PRO A 438 -32.00 25.68 -12.84
C PRO A 438 -30.75 26.54 -12.65
N ALA A 439 -30.57 27.52 -13.55
CA ALA A 439 -29.49 28.47 -13.45
C ALA A 439 -29.47 29.03 -12.02
N PRO A 440 -28.30 29.04 -11.33
CA PRO A 440 -28.24 29.63 -10.01
C PRO A 440 -28.78 31.06 -10.14
N ALA A 441 -29.74 31.41 -9.29
CA ALA A 441 -30.14 32.79 -9.10
C ALA A 441 -28.86 33.64 -9.03
N ALA A 442 -28.87 34.77 -9.73
CA ALA A 442 -27.76 35.73 -9.71
C ALA A 442 -27.22 35.78 -8.29
N ARG A 443 -25.97 35.33 -8.12
CA ARG A 443 -25.32 35.32 -6.82
C ARG A 443 -25.47 36.73 -6.30
N GLU A 444 -26.22 36.90 -5.21
CA GLU A 444 -26.10 38.08 -4.37
C GLU A 444 -24.60 38.39 -4.26
N GLU A 445 -24.18 39.63 -4.48
CA GLU A 445 -22.84 40.04 -4.12
C GLU A 445 -22.64 39.70 -2.64
N TRP A 446 -21.98 38.58 -2.37
CA TRP A 446 -21.75 38.08 -1.02
C TRP A 446 -20.80 39.04 -0.34
N THR A 447 -21.32 39.82 0.59
CA THR A 447 -20.56 40.63 1.54
C THR A 447 -19.57 39.72 2.29
N GLU A 448 -18.31 40.13 2.35
CA GLU A 448 -17.14 39.36 2.81
C GLU A 448 -17.33 38.70 4.20
N GLY A 449 -17.61 37.39 4.23
CA GLY A 449 -17.63 36.60 5.47
C GLY A 449 -16.22 36.14 5.93
N PRO A 450 -16.00 35.88 7.24
CA PRO A 450 -14.71 35.44 7.75
C PRO A 450 -14.39 33.99 7.34
N ALA A 451 -13.16 33.76 6.88
CA ALA A 451 -12.57 32.45 6.61
C ALA A 451 -11.74 31.96 7.80
N LEU A 452 -11.85 30.67 8.14
CA LEU A 452 -11.02 30.06 9.19
C LEU A 452 -9.77 29.41 8.60
N VAL A 453 -8.63 29.70 9.20
CA VAL A 453 -7.33 29.10 8.89
C VAL A 453 -7.01 28.01 9.91
N PHE A 454 -6.69 26.82 9.40
CA PHE A 454 -6.42 25.61 10.15
C PHE A 454 -4.98 25.15 9.98
N ILE A 455 -4.40 24.62 11.05
CA ILE A 455 -3.13 23.89 11.00
C ILE A 455 -3.38 22.39 10.86
N ALA A 456 -2.97 21.83 9.72
CA ALA A 456 -3.06 20.41 9.42
C ALA A 456 -1.68 19.74 9.50
N SER A 457 -1.60 18.53 10.07
CA SER A 457 -0.36 17.73 10.01
C SER A 457 -0.36 16.86 8.76
N LYS A 458 0.75 16.83 8.01
CA LYS A 458 0.89 16.07 6.74
C LYS A 458 0.92 14.54 6.90
N GLY A 459 0.76 14.00 8.12
CA GLY A 459 0.72 12.55 8.39
C GLY A 459 -0.15 12.13 9.58
N GLY A 460 -0.92 13.04 10.16
CA GLY A 460 -1.77 12.75 11.33
C GLY A 460 -3.20 12.37 10.94
N ARG A 461 -3.72 11.26 11.48
CA ARG A 461 -5.16 10.96 11.48
C ARG A 461 -5.78 11.56 12.74
N ARG A 462 -6.11 12.86 12.71
CA ARG A 462 -6.91 13.48 13.77
C ARG A 462 -8.35 13.67 13.29
N THR A 463 -9.31 13.44 14.19
CA THR A 463 -10.75 13.51 13.91
C THR A 463 -11.29 14.95 13.84
N ARG A 464 -10.59 15.94 14.40
CA ARG A 464 -11.01 17.36 14.42
C ARG A 464 -9.93 18.29 13.87
N LYS A 465 -10.34 19.33 13.14
CA LYS A 465 -9.45 20.37 12.60
C LYS A 465 -9.08 21.38 13.70
N ARG A 466 -7.87 21.97 13.63
CA ARG A 466 -7.33 22.92 14.62
C ARG A 466 -7.30 24.33 14.02
N ALA A 467 -8.23 25.20 14.40
CA ALA A 467 -8.29 26.58 13.91
C ALA A 467 -7.29 27.46 14.68
N LEU A 468 -6.55 28.29 13.95
CA LEU A 468 -5.62 29.28 14.49
C LEU A 468 -6.20 30.69 14.42
N TRP A 469 -6.74 31.07 13.25
CA TRP A 469 -7.16 32.44 12.96
C TRP A 469 -8.48 32.50 12.19
N ALA A 470 -9.27 33.55 12.43
CA ALA A 470 -10.28 34.03 11.50
C ALA A 470 -9.75 35.26 10.73
N VAL A 471 -9.79 35.21 9.41
CA VAL A 471 -9.29 36.27 8.50
C VAL A 471 -10.26 36.43 7.31
N THR A 472 -10.03 37.36 6.39
CA THR A 472 -10.77 37.39 5.13
C THR A 472 -10.38 36.20 4.26
N ARG A 473 -11.21 35.89 3.27
CA ARG A 473 -10.85 34.99 2.18
C ARG A 473 -9.52 35.35 1.52
N LYS A 474 -9.30 36.64 1.22
CA LYS A 474 -8.10 37.11 0.52
C LYS A 474 -6.84 36.87 1.36
N GLU A 475 -6.90 37.17 2.66
CA GLU A 475 -5.82 36.94 3.61
C GLU A 475 -5.59 35.44 3.84
N ALA A 476 -6.65 34.62 3.92
CA ALA A 476 -6.54 33.17 4.04
C ALA A 476 -5.85 32.53 2.83
N GLN A 477 -6.18 33.00 1.62
CA GLN A 477 -5.54 32.58 0.37
C GLN A 477 -4.06 32.96 0.34
N ALA A 478 -3.72 34.19 0.74
CA ALA A 478 -2.33 34.64 0.82
C ALA A 478 -1.52 33.80 1.84
N LEU A 479 -2.09 33.59 3.03
CA LEU A 479 -1.44 32.80 4.09
C LEU A 479 -1.22 31.34 3.69
N CYS A 480 -2.23 30.66 3.17
CA CYS A 480 -2.12 29.24 2.82
C CYS A 480 -1.37 29.01 1.51
N GLY A 481 -1.17 30.06 0.70
CA GLY A 481 -0.35 30.04 -0.51
C GLY A 481 1.13 30.34 -0.27
N ASP A 482 1.50 30.94 0.86
CA ASP A 482 2.89 31.26 1.18
C ASP A 482 3.69 29.97 1.50
N PRO A 483 4.84 29.71 0.85
CA PRO A 483 5.61 28.49 1.06
C PRO A 483 6.11 28.32 2.51
N ARG A 484 6.21 29.40 3.29
CA ARG A 484 6.64 29.38 4.71
C ARG A 484 5.58 28.81 5.65
N THR A 485 4.32 28.73 5.23
CA THR A 485 3.21 28.19 6.04
C THR A 485 2.98 26.69 5.81
N SER A 486 3.90 26.04 5.08
CA SER A 486 3.87 24.61 4.77
C SER A 486 5.25 23.96 5.01
N GLY A 487 5.42 23.37 6.20
CA GLY A 487 6.63 22.64 6.59
C GLY A 487 6.64 21.15 6.25
N ARG A 488 7.65 20.43 6.77
CA ARG A 488 7.82 18.98 6.62
C ARG A 488 6.70 18.16 7.30
N SER A 489 6.15 18.68 8.40
CA SER A 489 5.19 17.98 9.26
C SER A 489 3.81 18.63 9.34
N TYR A 490 3.66 19.87 8.83
CA TYR A 490 2.41 20.63 8.88
C TYR A 490 2.18 21.49 7.63
N MET A 491 0.95 21.94 7.43
CA MET A 491 0.57 22.99 6.49
C MET A 491 -0.65 23.75 7.00
N LEU A 492 -0.79 25.00 6.57
CA LEU A 492 -2.02 25.75 6.73
C LEU A 492 -3.01 25.42 5.61
N THR A 493 -4.29 25.42 5.96
CA THR A 493 -5.43 25.27 5.05
C THR A 493 -6.56 26.18 5.50
N TRP A 494 -7.50 26.54 4.63
CA TRP A 494 -8.60 27.42 5.02
C TRP A 494 -9.94 26.95 4.47
N THR A 495 -11.03 27.38 5.11
CA THR A 495 -12.39 27.22 4.58
C THR A 495 -13.32 28.31 5.09
N GLU A 496 -14.27 28.72 4.25
CA GLU A 496 -15.40 29.60 4.59
C GLU A 496 -16.57 28.80 5.22
N ARG A 497 -16.51 27.47 5.22
CA ARG A 497 -17.56 26.57 5.76
C ARG A 497 -16.93 25.56 6.72
N PRO A 498 -16.48 26.01 7.90
CA PRO A 498 -15.68 25.17 8.79
C PRO A 498 -16.48 24.06 9.47
N GLY A 499 -17.81 24.15 9.50
CA GLY A 499 -18.67 23.26 10.29
C GLY A 499 -18.85 23.78 11.71
N VAL A 500 -19.27 22.91 12.63
CA VAL A 500 -19.63 23.28 14.01
C VAL A 500 -18.40 23.26 14.93
N GLU A 501 -18.17 24.36 15.66
CA GLU A 501 -17.11 24.46 16.68
C GLU A 501 -17.33 23.41 17.80
N GLY A 502 -16.26 22.71 18.21
CA GLY A 502 -16.29 21.59 19.16
C GLY A 502 -16.58 20.21 18.54
N VAL A 503 -17.25 20.17 17.38
CA VAL A 503 -17.59 18.93 16.66
C VAL A 503 -16.63 18.70 15.51
N ASP A 504 -16.58 19.62 14.55
CA ASP A 504 -15.76 19.53 13.33
C ASP A 504 -14.36 20.13 13.52
N TRP A 505 -14.27 21.15 14.38
CA TRP A 505 -13.03 21.88 14.63
C TRP A 505 -12.99 22.53 16.01
N GLN A 506 -11.81 22.96 16.46
CA GLN A 506 -11.63 23.69 17.72
C GLN A 506 -10.51 24.72 17.60
N TRP A 507 -10.57 25.80 18.37
CA TRP A 507 -9.49 26.78 18.47
C TRP A 507 -8.27 26.21 19.20
N VAL A 508 -7.10 26.70 18.81
CA VAL A 508 -5.81 26.31 19.39
C VAL A 508 -4.94 27.55 19.55
N PRO A 509 -4.18 27.67 20.65
CA PRO A 509 -3.25 28.78 20.83
C PRO A 509 -2.29 28.88 19.67
N ASP A 510 -2.16 30.09 19.14
CA ASP A 510 -1.03 30.46 18.30
C ASP A 510 0.22 30.53 19.16
N ASN A 511 1.30 29.92 18.69
CA ASN A 511 2.58 29.87 19.41
C ASN A 511 3.58 30.91 18.90
N GLY A 512 3.15 31.82 18.03
CA GLY A 512 3.96 32.91 17.47
C GLY A 512 4.94 32.47 16.37
N SER A 513 4.95 31.19 16.01
CA SER A 513 5.91 30.68 15.01
C SER A 513 5.69 31.20 13.59
N LEU A 514 4.55 31.86 13.34
CA LEU A 514 4.15 32.40 12.05
C LEU A 514 3.95 33.93 12.06
N ASP A 515 4.33 34.61 13.15
CA ASP A 515 4.16 36.07 13.30
C ASP A 515 4.89 36.87 12.22
N ALA A 516 6.10 36.43 11.84
CA ALA A 516 6.84 37.04 10.75
C ALA A 516 6.09 36.95 9.41
N VAL A 517 5.39 35.83 9.16
CA VAL A 517 4.60 35.64 7.93
C VAL A 517 3.34 36.51 7.94
N LEU A 518 2.67 36.61 9.09
CA LEU A 518 1.52 37.51 9.27
C LEU A 518 1.92 38.98 9.04
N SER A 519 3.05 39.41 9.61
CA SER A 519 3.60 40.75 9.45
C SER A 519 3.98 41.04 7.99
N ASP A 520 4.70 40.14 7.34
CA ASP A 520 5.16 40.33 5.95
C ASP A 520 4.00 40.36 4.94
N LEU A 521 2.93 39.61 5.22
CA LEU A 521 1.73 39.58 4.38
C LEU A 521 0.72 40.68 4.75
N GLY A 522 1.00 41.48 5.78
CA GLY A 522 0.11 42.53 6.28
C GLY A 522 -1.24 41.99 6.79
N VAL A 523 -1.26 40.77 7.32
CA VAL A 523 -2.48 40.10 7.79
C VAL A 523 -2.62 40.26 9.30
N THR A 524 -3.73 40.88 9.73
CA THR A 524 -4.12 40.95 11.13
C THR A 524 -5.31 40.03 11.37
N PRO A 525 -5.15 38.89 12.09
CA PRO A 525 -6.26 38.02 12.43
C PRO A 525 -7.40 38.76 13.13
N ARG A 526 -8.62 38.64 12.60
CA ARG A 526 -9.82 39.22 13.20
C ARG A 526 -10.20 38.53 14.51
N ARG A 527 -9.84 37.24 14.62
CA ARG A 527 -9.98 36.46 15.85
C ARG A 527 -8.83 35.47 15.97
N VAL A 528 -8.25 35.41 17.17
CA VAL A 528 -7.27 34.42 17.61
C VAL A 528 -7.81 33.67 18.83
N TRP A 529 -7.17 32.55 19.17
CA TRP A 529 -7.49 31.80 20.39
C TRP A 529 -7.44 32.73 21.62
N ALA A 530 -8.58 32.80 22.33
CA ALA A 530 -8.84 33.57 23.55
C ALA A 530 -9.14 35.08 23.44
N ALA A 531 -9.62 35.60 22.31
CA ALA A 531 -10.30 36.90 22.27
C ALA A 531 -11.82 36.71 22.05
N PRO A 532 -12.71 37.08 23.00
CA PRO A 532 -14.12 37.28 22.71
C PRO A 532 -14.29 38.51 21.81
N GLU A 533 -15.22 38.45 20.85
CA GLU A 533 -15.58 39.61 20.03
C GLU A 533 -16.10 40.74 20.93
N PRO A 534 -15.71 42.00 20.73
CA PRO A 534 -16.46 43.11 21.28
C PRO A 534 -17.83 43.11 20.61
N VAL A 535 -18.87 42.82 21.40
CA VAL A 535 -20.27 42.99 20.99
C VAL A 535 -20.47 44.48 20.76
N ALA A 536 -20.61 44.92 19.51
CA ALA A 536 -20.99 46.28 19.17
C ALA A 536 -22.47 46.52 19.53
N PRO A 537 -22.85 47.75 19.95
CA PRO A 537 -24.15 48.04 20.55
C PRO A 537 -25.36 47.81 19.65
#